data_AF-A0A9P9TTG2-F1
#
_entry.id   AF-A0A9P9TTG2-F1
#
_cell.length_a   1.000
_cell.length_b   1.000
_cell.length_c   1.000
_cell.angle_alpha   90.00
_cell.angle_beta   90.00
_cell.angle_gamma   90.00
#
_symmetry.space_group_name_H-M   'P 1'
#
loop_
_entity.id
_entity.type
_entity.pdbx_description
1 polymer ?
#
loop_
_entity_poly.entity_id
_entity_poly.type
_entity_poly.pdbx_seq_one_letter_code
_entity_poly.pdbx_strand_id
1 'polypeptide(L)'
;MSASSAMVSDSTKNLHRKVRPENQKPPKPNFAEPGTTVTFIIVPANNTTKFIVHKEFACYHSSVFRAAFNSNFVEGQTQTYRIEDTSAGAFRLLVE
;
A
#
# COMPACT_ATOMS: atom_id res chain seq x y z
N MET A 1 -8.19 -50.13 24.33
CA MET A 1 -7.24 -50.25 23.20
C MET A 1 -8.05 -50.48 21.95
N SER A 2 -8.15 -49.48 21.08
CA SER A 2 -8.55 -49.69 19.69
C SER A 2 -7.91 -48.57 18.88
N ALA A 3 -6.92 -48.93 18.07
CA ALA A 3 -6.37 -48.06 17.05
C ALA A 3 -7.32 -48.07 15.86
N SER A 4 -7.57 -46.92 15.26
CA SER A 4 -8.05 -46.85 13.88
C SER A 4 -7.28 -45.78 13.14
N SER A 5 -6.70 -46.21 12.02
CA SER A 5 -5.74 -45.49 11.19
C SER A 5 -6.45 -44.67 10.11
N ALA A 6 -5.83 -43.51 9.82
CA ALA A 6 -5.78 -42.73 8.57
C ALA A 6 -7.04 -42.50 7.72
N MET A 7 -7.35 -41.21 7.48
CA MET A 7 -7.51 -40.67 6.13
C MET A 7 -6.92 -39.26 6.07
N VAL A 8 -5.76 -39.15 5.41
CA VAL A 8 -5.26 -37.90 4.82
C VAL A 8 -6.17 -37.58 3.64
N SER A 9 -6.84 -36.44 3.65
CA SER A 9 -7.47 -35.88 2.46
C SER A 9 -6.75 -34.59 2.10
N ASP A 10 -5.77 -34.77 1.21
CA ASP A 10 -5.13 -33.72 0.44
C ASP A 10 -6.12 -33.04 -0.52
N SER A 11 -5.82 -31.78 -0.82
CA SER A 11 -6.25 -31.05 -2.00
C SER A 11 -7.75 -30.75 -2.17
N THR A 12 -8.13 -29.48 -2.02
CA THR A 12 -8.16 -28.57 -3.19
C THR A 12 -8.60 -27.13 -2.84
N LYS A 13 -7.64 -26.22 -3.01
CA LYS A 13 -7.78 -24.97 -3.79
C LYS A 13 -9.04 -24.13 -3.51
N ASN A 14 -8.93 -23.19 -2.58
CA ASN A 14 -9.65 -21.92 -2.73
C ASN A 14 -8.73 -20.72 -2.46
N LEU A 15 -7.60 -20.69 -3.18
CA LEU A 15 -6.92 -19.44 -3.43
C LEU A 15 -7.73 -18.72 -4.53
N HIS A 16 -8.82 -18.06 -4.12
CA HIS A 16 -9.38 -16.97 -4.92
C HIS A 16 -8.23 -15.97 -5.09
N ARG A 17 -7.45 -16.12 -6.16
CA ARG A 17 -6.62 -15.04 -6.67
C ARG A 17 -7.62 -13.94 -6.95
N LYS A 18 -7.76 -12.97 -6.03
CA LYS A 18 -8.57 -11.76 -6.25
C LYS A 18 -8.21 -11.30 -7.65
N VAL A 19 -9.17 -11.41 -8.56
CA VAL A 19 -9.03 -10.86 -9.90
C VAL A 19 -8.64 -9.41 -9.66
N ARG A 20 -7.46 -9.00 -10.13
CA ARG A 20 -7.00 -7.62 -9.98
C ARG A 20 -8.13 -6.78 -10.57
N PRO A 21 -8.83 -5.95 -9.79
CA PRO A 21 -9.96 -5.20 -10.31
C PRO A 21 -9.48 -4.46 -11.55
N GLU A 22 -10.14 -4.78 -12.66
CA GLU A 22 -9.90 -4.19 -13.97
C GLU A 22 -9.94 -2.67 -13.79
N ASN A 23 -8.78 -2.02 -13.98
CA ASN A 23 -8.51 -0.60 -14.30
C ASN A 23 -9.51 0.51 -13.96
N GLN A 24 -10.39 0.33 -12.97
CA GLN A 24 -11.29 1.37 -12.49
C GLN A 24 -10.47 2.33 -11.67
N LYS A 25 -10.10 3.46 -12.29
CA LYS A 25 -9.52 4.59 -11.56
C LYS A 25 -10.46 4.90 -10.40
N PRO A 26 -9.93 5.01 -9.16
CA PRO A 26 -10.75 5.43 -8.03
C PRO A 26 -11.48 6.75 -8.37
N PRO A 27 -12.62 7.04 -7.72
CA PRO A 27 -13.27 8.34 -7.90
C PRO A 27 -12.26 9.47 -7.65
N LYS A 28 -12.41 10.56 -8.39
CA LYS A 28 -11.53 11.73 -8.24
C LYS A 28 -11.50 12.17 -6.78
N PRO A 29 -10.31 12.54 -6.24
CA PRO A 29 -10.21 13.07 -4.89
C PRO A 29 -11.12 14.29 -4.76
N ASN A 30 -11.91 14.33 -3.70
CA ASN A 30 -12.68 15.52 -3.34
C ASN A 30 -12.07 16.24 -2.13
N PHE A 31 -11.01 15.66 -1.54
CA PHE A 31 -10.30 16.19 -0.37
C PHE A 31 -11.26 16.50 0.80
N ALA A 32 -12.35 15.72 0.91
CA ALA A 32 -13.40 15.97 1.88
C ALA A 32 -12.93 15.76 3.33
N GLU A 33 -11.91 14.92 3.53
CA GLU A 33 -11.27 14.71 4.83
C GLU A 33 -9.93 15.47 4.90
N PRO A 34 -9.92 16.70 5.43
CA PRO A 34 -8.71 17.54 5.45
C PRO A 34 -7.59 16.97 6.35
N GLY A 35 -7.92 16.08 7.29
CA GLY A 35 -6.96 15.49 8.23
C GLY A 35 -6.19 14.26 7.70
N THR A 36 -6.58 13.72 6.55
CA THR A 36 -6.10 12.39 6.12
C THR A 36 -4.85 12.53 5.25
N THR A 37 -3.69 12.60 5.91
CA THR A 37 -2.37 12.69 5.27
C THR A 37 -1.53 11.42 5.47
N VAL A 38 -0.57 11.21 4.59
CA VAL A 38 0.45 10.15 4.66
C VAL A 38 1.83 10.76 4.58
N THR A 39 2.81 10.12 5.23
CA THR A 39 4.20 10.58 5.26
C THR A 39 5.06 9.72 4.34
N PHE A 40 5.75 10.33 3.39
CA PHE A 40 6.80 9.67 2.62
C PHE A 40 8.17 10.04 3.16
N ILE A 41 9.00 9.04 3.43
CA ILE A 41 10.38 9.21 3.90
C ILE A 41 11.31 8.81 2.76
N ILE A 42 11.93 9.80 2.12
CA ILE A 42 12.85 9.61 1.01
C ILE A 42 14.28 9.62 1.57
N VAL A 43 14.99 8.51 1.42
CA VAL A 43 16.32 8.31 2.02
C VAL A 43 17.38 8.04 0.95
N PRO A 44 17.83 9.06 0.22
CA PRO A 44 19.03 8.94 -0.60
C PRO A 44 20.26 8.89 0.30
N ALA A 45 21.19 7.97 0.06
CA ALA A 45 22.50 7.72 0.70
C ALA A 45 22.88 8.50 1.99
N ASN A 46 22.86 9.84 1.97
CA ASN A 46 23.34 10.71 3.05
C ASN A 46 22.28 11.66 3.64
N ASN A 47 21.04 11.67 3.13
CA ASN A 47 20.00 12.61 3.53
C ASN A 47 18.65 11.91 3.70
N THR A 48 17.81 12.40 4.60
CA THR A 48 16.42 11.96 4.76
C THR A 48 15.49 13.14 4.59
N THR A 49 14.52 13.05 3.69
CA THR A 49 13.52 14.09 3.45
C THR A 49 12.12 13.53 3.66
N LYS A 50 11.28 14.28 4.38
CA LYS A 50 9.88 13.92 4.63
C LYS A 50 8.95 14.73 3.75
N PHE A 51 7.98 14.06 3.15
CA PHE A 51 6.87 14.69 2.42
C PHE A 51 5.56 14.30 3.07
N ILE A 52 4.72 15.29 3.38
CA ILE A 52 3.36 15.07 3.88
C ILE A 52 2.42 15.31 2.71
N VAL A 53 1.64 14.29 2.35
CA VAL A 53 0.78 14.30 1.16
C VAL A 53 -0.62 13.88 1.56
N HIS A 54 -1.66 14.45 0.93
CA HIS A 54 -3.02 13.97 1.13
C HIS A 54 -3.15 12.50 0.70
N LYS A 55 -3.71 11.67 1.59
CA LYS A 55 -3.86 10.23 1.35
C LYS A 55 -4.67 9.96 0.09
N GLU A 56 -5.75 10.71 -0.13
CA GLU A 56 -6.59 10.59 -1.32
C GLU A 56 -5.80 10.82 -2.61
N PHE A 57 -4.96 11.87 -2.66
CA PHE A 57 -4.11 12.16 -3.81
C PHE A 57 -3.16 10.99 -4.10
N ALA A 58 -2.42 10.54 -3.08
CA ALA A 58 -1.47 9.44 -3.22
C ALA A 58 -2.14 8.15 -3.69
N CYS A 59 -3.29 7.80 -3.11
CA CYS A 59 -4.05 6.60 -3.46
C CYS A 59 -4.75 6.70 -4.81
N TYR A 60 -5.09 7.90 -5.27
CA TYR A 60 -5.71 8.12 -6.57
C TYR A 60 -4.69 7.95 -7.71
N HIS A 61 -3.49 8.51 -7.56
CA HIS A 61 -2.46 8.47 -8.59
C HIS A 61 -1.61 7.18 -8.59
N SER A 62 -1.55 6.46 -7.46
CA SER A 62 -0.73 5.24 -7.35
C SER A 62 -1.52 4.08 -6.76
N SER A 63 -1.72 3.04 -7.58
CA SER A 63 -2.30 1.77 -7.10
C SER A 63 -1.44 1.08 -6.04
N VAL A 64 -0.12 1.33 -6.04
CA VAL A 64 0.81 0.83 -5.02
C VAL A 64 0.56 1.54 -3.69
N PHE A 65 0.48 2.87 -3.70
CA PHE A 65 0.19 3.64 -2.48
C PHE A 65 -1.21 3.35 -1.96
N ARG A 66 -2.19 3.18 -2.86
CA ARG A 66 -3.53 2.74 -2.50
C ARG A 66 -3.52 1.38 -1.80
N ALA A 67 -2.78 0.41 -2.34
CA ALA A 67 -2.67 -0.91 -1.72
C ALA A 67 -1.95 -0.82 -0.36
N ALA A 68 -0.85 -0.08 -0.28
CA ALA A 68 -0.06 0.06 0.93
C ALA A 68 -0.84 0.73 2.07
N PHE A 69 -1.34 1.95 1.86
CA PHE A 69 -1.98 2.75 2.91
C PHE A 69 -3.39 2.30 3.31
N ASN A 70 -4.00 1.39 2.56
CA ASN A 70 -5.32 0.81 2.85
C ASN A 70 -5.24 -0.70 3.17
N SER A 71 -4.07 -1.18 3.60
CA SER A 71 -3.86 -2.57 4.02
C SER A 71 -3.50 -2.66 5.50
N ASN A 72 -3.33 -3.90 5.98
CA ASN A 72 -2.81 -4.20 7.31
C ASN A 72 -1.27 -4.26 7.36
N PHE A 73 -0.57 -3.82 6.30
CA PHE A 73 0.89 -3.70 6.32
C PHE A 73 1.36 -2.50 7.14
N VAL A 74 2.67 -2.42 7.38
CA VAL A 74 3.27 -1.38 8.22
C VAL A 74 2.92 0.02 7.71
N GLU A 75 2.88 0.22 6.39
CA GLU A 75 2.52 1.49 5.76
C GLU A 75 1.05 1.86 6.04
N GLY A 76 0.16 0.87 6.03
CA GLY A 76 -1.26 1.06 6.35
C GLY A 76 -1.50 1.37 7.83
N GLN A 77 -0.69 0.81 8.73
CA GLN A 77 -0.80 1.09 10.18
C GLN A 77 -0.15 2.43 10.57
N THR A 78 0.99 2.75 9.98
CA THR A 78 1.78 3.94 10.32
C THR A 78 1.48 5.16 9.46
N GLN A 79 0.71 4.97 8.38
CA GLN A 79 0.50 5.97 7.33
C GLN A 79 1.84 6.55 6.81
N THR A 80 2.89 5.74 6.82
CA THR A 80 4.26 6.13 6.46
C THR A 80 4.83 5.17 5.43
N TYR A 81 5.46 5.69 4.37
CA TYR A 81 6.09 4.91 3.32
C TYR A 81 7.54 5.34 3.14
N ARG A 82 8.49 4.41 3.30
CA ARG A 82 9.92 4.67 3.14
C ARG A 82 10.40 4.26 1.75
N ILE A 83 11.14 5.13 1.07
CA ILE A 83 11.65 4.92 -0.29
C ILE A 83 13.15 5.24 -0.30
N GLU A 84 13.98 4.27 -0.69
CA GLU A 84 15.45 4.37 -0.67
C GLU A 84 16.05 4.48 -2.08
N ASP A 85 15.28 4.17 -3.10
CA ASP A 85 15.67 4.09 -4.51
C ASP A 85 15.31 5.33 -5.33
N THR A 86 15.02 6.46 -4.67
CA THR A 86 14.72 7.74 -5.33
C THR A 86 15.35 8.94 -4.61
N SER A 87 15.48 10.05 -5.33
CA SER A 87 15.92 11.32 -4.75
C SER A 87 14.72 12.16 -4.28
N ALA A 88 14.94 13.03 -3.31
CA ALA A 88 13.91 13.97 -2.86
C ALA A 88 13.41 14.89 -3.99
N GLY A 89 14.29 15.27 -4.93
CA GLY A 89 13.90 16.09 -6.09
C GLY A 89 12.98 15.34 -7.06
N ALA A 90 13.28 14.07 -7.34
CA ALA A 90 12.42 13.23 -8.18
C ALA A 90 11.05 12.99 -7.51
N PHE A 91 11.04 12.75 -6.20
CA PHE A 91 9.80 12.58 -5.46
C PHE A 91 8.96 13.88 -5.39
N ARG A 92 9.61 15.04 -5.27
CA ARG A 92 8.92 16.34 -5.26
C ARG A 92 8.09 16.56 -6.53
N LEU A 93 8.63 16.21 -7.70
CA LEU A 93 7.89 16.29 -8.98
C LEU A 93 6.62 15.43 -9.02
N LEU A 94 6.51 14.39 -8.18
CA LEU A 94 5.33 13.52 -8.11
C LEU A 94 4.21 14.13 -7.25
N VAL A 95 4.56 14.97 -6.28
CA VAL A 95 3.65 15.41 -5.20
C VAL A 95 3.36 16.91 -5.19
N GLU A 96 3.94 17.65 -6.15
CA GLU A 96 3.58 19.04 -6.48
C GLU A 96 2.36 19.16 -7.39
#